data_AF-A0A544Z5J7-F1
#
_entry.id   AF-A0A544Z5J7-F1
#
_cell.length_a   1.000
_cell.length_b   1.000
_cell.length_c   1.000
_cell.angle_alpha   90.00
_cell.angle_beta   90.00
_cell.angle_gamma   90.00
#
_symmetry.space_group_name_H-M   'P 1'
#
loop_
_entity.id
_entity.type
_entity.pdbx_description
1 polymer ?
#
loop_
_entity_poly.entity_id
_entity_poly.type
_entity_poly.pdbx_seq_one_letter_code
_entity_poly.pdbx_strand_id
1 'polypeptide(L)' 'MNPGAAWLSLIKSRMTMADLALCADQDRWARELKWTVSRTGFGARHYRDPRFDLVRELEEVGRLFTV' A
#
# COMPACT_ATOMS: atom_id res chain seq x y z
N MET A 1 28.17 -10.22 20.37
CA MET A 1 26.77 -9.95 19.94
C MET A 1 26.30 -8.70 20.68
N ASN A 2 25.83 -7.64 20.01
CA ASN A 2 25.34 -6.44 20.71
C ASN A 2 23.89 -6.69 21.18
N PRO A 3 23.61 -6.76 22.49
CA PRO A 3 22.28 -7.08 23.00
C PRO A 3 21.20 -6.08 22.57
N GLY A 4 21.55 -4.79 22.47
CA GLY A 4 20.63 -3.74 22.01
C GLY A 4 20.23 -3.91 20.54
N ALA A 5 21.16 -4.34 19.70
CA ALA A 5 20.87 -4.62 18.29
C ALA A 5 19.94 -5.84 18.13
N ALA A 6 20.13 -6.88 18.94
CA ALA A 6 19.25 -8.05 18.95
C ALA A 6 17.82 -7.69 19.38
N TRP A 7 17.67 -6.85 20.41
CA TRP A 7 16.38 -6.37 20.89
C TRP A 7 15.64 -5.51 19.85
N LEU A 8 16.32 -4.56 19.21
CA LEU A 8 15.74 -3.75 18.14
C LEU A 8 15.28 -4.60 16.95
N SER A 9 16.05 -5.63 16.59
CA SER A 9 15.67 -6.57 15.54
C SER A 9 14.38 -7.32 15.88
N LEU A 10 14.24 -7.78 17.13
CA LEU A 10 13.04 -8.46 17.60
C LEU A 10 11.80 -7.56 17.51
N ILE A 11 11.90 -6.31 17.96
CA ILE A 11 10.80 -5.34 17.87
C ILE A 11 10.40 -5.13 16.41
N LYS A 12 11.36 -4.87 15.51
CA LYS A 12 11.08 -4.66 14.09
C LYS A 12 10.40 -5.87 13.44
N SER A 13 10.84 -7.08 13.80
CA SER A 13 10.22 -8.31 13.33
C SER A 13 8.77 -8.44 13.81
N ARG A 14 8.51 -8.19 15.10
CA ARG A 14 7.15 -8.25 15.67
C ARG A 14 6.24 -7.19 15.06
N MET A 15 6.71 -5.96 14.88
CA MET A 15 5.96 -4.91 14.19
C MET A 15 5.67 -5.29 12.75
N THR A 16 6.60 -5.93 12.05
CA THR A 16 6.38 -6.39 10.67
C THR A 16 5.30 -7.46 10.60
N MET A 17 5.31 -8.44 11.52
CA MET A 17 4.28 -9.48 11.57
C MET A 17 2.91 -8.91 11.93
N ALA A 18 2.84 -7.98 12.88
CA ALA A 18 1.61 -7.33 13.26
C ALA A 18 1.04 -6.47 12.11
N ASP A 19 1.89 -5.78 11.36
CA ASP A 19 1.50 -5.01 10.16
C ASP A 19 0.90 -5.91 9.07
N LEU A 20 1.55 -7.05 8.81
CA LEU A 20 1.06 -8.02 7.84
C LEU A 20 -0.30 -8.62 8.25
N ALA A 21 -0.46 -8.95 9.53
CA ALA A 21 -1.72 -9.48 10.05
C ALA A 21 -2.84 -8.44 9.99
N LEU A 22 -2.56 -7.19 10.37
CA LEU A 22 -3.53 -6.09 10.36
C LEU A 22 -4.10 -5.80 8.96
N CYS A 23 -3.27 -5.96 7.93
CA CYS A 23 -3.62 -5.60 6.55
C CYS A 23 -3.97 -6.80 5.66
N ALA A 24 -4.05 -8.02 6.22
CA ALA A 24 -4.15 -9.26 5.45
C ALA A 24 -5.38 -9.31 4.54
N ASP A 25 -6.55 -8.89 5.03
CA ASP A 25 -7.78 -8.91 4.26
C ASP A 25 -7.79 -7.87 3.14
N GLN A 26 -7.32 -6.67 3.42
CA GLN A 26 -7.21 -5.58 2.46
C GLN A 26 -6.19 -5.91 1.37
N ASP A 27 -5.07 -6.54 1.72
CA ASP A 27 -4.08 -7.03 0.76
C ASP A 27 -4.63 -8.14 -0.13
N ARG A 28 -5.44 -9.05 0.42
CA ARG A 28 -6.12 -10.08 -0.37
C ARG A 28 -7.04 -9.42 -1.40
N TRP A 29 -7.92 -8.51 -0.96
CA TRP A 29 -8.82 -7.81 -1.86
C TRP A 29 -8.08 -6.99 -2.92
N ALA A 30 -7.02 -6.27 -2.54
CA ALA A 30 -6.22 -5.52 -3.48
C ALA A 30 -5.59 -6.43 -4.55
N ARG A 31 -5.14 -7.63 -4.17
CA ARG A 31 -4.65 -8.62 -5.15
C ARG A 31 -5.76 -9.12 -6.07
N GLU A 32 -6.93 -9.48 -5.52
CA GLU A 32 -8.08 -9.96 -6.28
C GLU A 32 -8.59 -8.92 -7.29
N LEU A 33 -8.61 -7.65 -6.86
CA LEU A 33 -9.06 -6.52 -7.67
C LEU A 33 -7.95 -5.89 -8.53
N LYS A 34 -6.72 -6.44 -8.48
CA LYS A 34 -5.54 -5.94 -9.20
C LYS A 34 -5.21 -4.47 -8.90
N TRP A 35 -5.40 -4.06 -7.64
CA TRP A 35 -5.01 -2.76 -7.14
C TRP A 35 -3.51 -2.70 -6.84
N THR A 36 -2.93 -1.52 -6.98
CA THR A 36 -1.54 -1.28 -6.56
C THR A 36 -1.52 -0.95 -5.06
N VAL A 37 -0.54 -1.50 -4.33
CA VAL A 37 -0.38 -1.25 -2.89
C VAL A 37 0.99 -0.66 -2.60
N SER A 38 1.04 0.47 -1.90
CA SER A 38 2.28 1.03 -1.36
C SER A 38 2.24 1.05 0.18
N ARG A 39 3.39 0.84 0.83
CA ARG A 39 3.52 0.83 2.29
C ARG A 39 4.24 2.09 2.75
N THR A 40 3.57 2.90 3.56
CA THR A 40 4.08 4.18 4.07
C THR A 40 4.40 4.14 5.57
N GLY A 41 4.02 3.05 6.26
CA GLY A 41 4.28 2.87 7.69
C GLY A 41 3.57 1.63 8.25
N PHE A 42 3.54 1.51 9.59
CA PHE A 42 2.79 0.45 10.28
C PHE A 42 1.28 0.67 10.12
N GLY A 43 0.57 -0.30 9.55
CA GLY A 43 -0.86 -0.19 9.25
C GLY A 43 -1.21 0.84 8.18
N ALA A 44 -0.21 1.49 7.57
CA ALA A 44 -0.39 2.57 6.62
C ALA A 44 -0.08 2.05 5.22
N ARG A 45 -1.08 1.41 4.60
CA ARG A 45 -1.05 0.98 3.20
C ARG A 45 -1.93 1.89 2.37
N HIS A 46 -1.40 2.29 1.21
CA HIS A 46 -2.14 3.02 0.20
C HIS A 46 -2.56 2.06 -0.88
N TYR A 47 -3.88 1.88 -1.01
CA TYR A 47 -4.51 1.02 -1.99
C TYR A 47 -4.99 1.88 -3.15
N ARG A 48 -4.47 1.63 -4.35
CA ARG A 48 -4.78 2.40 -5.56
C ARG A 48 -5.49 1.52 -6.57
N ASP A 49 -6.74 1.88 -6.84
CA ASP A 49 -7.56 1.27 -7.89
C ASP A 49 -7.20 1.88 -9.25
N PRO A 50 -6.75 1.08 -10.23
CA PRO A 50 -6.34 1.58 -11.55
C PRO A 50 -7.49 2.24 -12.33
N ARG A 51 -8.76 2.02 -11.96
CA ARG A 51 -9.90 2.67 -12.59
C ARG A 51 -9.91 4.18 -12.38
N PHE A 52 -9.44 4.66 -11.22
CA PHE A 52 -9.31 6.11 -10.99
C PHE A 52 -8.21 6.74 -11.84
N ASP A 53 -7.16 5.98 -12.16
CA ASP A 53 -6.10 6.45 -13.05
C ASP A 53 -6.63 6.65 -14.46
N LEU A 54 -7.42 5.69 -14.94
CA LEU A 54 -8.10 5.78 -16.24
C LEU A 54 -9.06 6.97 -16.30
N VAL A 55 -9.87 7.20 -15.25
CA VAL A 55 -10.80 8.35 -15.20
C VAL A 55 -10.02 9.66 -15.32
N ARG A 56 -8.92 9.80 -14.59
CA ARG A 56 -8.08 11.01 -14.65
C ARG A 56 -7.49 11.22 -16.04
N GLU A 57 -6.98 10.18 -16.69
CA GLU A 57 -6.47 10.24 -18.07
C GLU A 57 -7.56 10.68 -19.05
N LEU A 58 -8.77 10.15 -18.93
CA LEU A 58 -9.90 10.54 -19.77
C LEU A 58 -10.32 12.00 -19.55
N GLU A 59 -10.33 12.47 -18.30
CA GLU A 59 -10.59 13.87 -17.99
C GLU A 59 -9.53 14.81 -18.58
N GLU A 60 -8.26 14.43 -18.52
CA GLU A 60 -7.16 15.19 -19.12
C GLU A 60 -7.31 15.28 -20.64
N VAL A 61 -7.64 14.16 -21.30
CA VAL A 61 -7.93 14.13 -22.73
C VAL A 61 -9.14 14.99 -23.07
N GLY A 62 -10.23 14.90 -22.32
CA GLY A 62 -11.43 15.72 -22.55
C GLY A 62 -11.15 17.22 -22.47
N ARG A 63 -10.30 17.65 -21.52
CA ARG A 63 -9.85 19.05 -21.40
C ARG A 63 -9.08 19.54 -22.63
N LEU A 64 -8.33 18.66 -23.30
CA LEU A 64 -7.58 19.01 -24.51
C LEU A 64 -8.48 19.23 -25.74
N PHE A 65 -9.65 18.59 -25.79
CA PHE A 65 -10.57 18.67 -26.93
C PHE A 65 -11.71 19.70 -26.75
N THR A 66 -11.83 20.32 -25.58
CA THR A 66 -12.87 21.33 -25.29
C THR A 66 -12.38 22.76 -25.60
N VAL A 67 -11.63 22.94 -26.69
CA VAL A 67 -11.18 24.25 -27.20
C VAL A 67 -12.27 24.92 -28.03
#